data_AF-A0A7J9A0K8-F1
#
_entry.id   AF-A0A7J9A0K8-F1
#
_cell.length_a   1.000
_cell.length_b   1.000
_cell.length_c   1.000
_cell.angle_alpha   90.00
_cell.angle_beta   90.00
_cell.angle_gamma   90.00
#
_symmetry.space_group_name_H-M   'P 1'
#
loop_
_entity.id
_entity.type
_entity.pdbx_description
1 polymer ?
#
loop_
_entity_poly.entity_id
_entity_poly.type
_entity_poly.pdbx_seq_one_letter_code
_entity_poly.pdbx_strand_id
1 'polypeptide(L)' 'MGPRNHVPHPCTGKSVTVKIIDHCLSCPSTIYLFREAFTIIVKPVAGIINIEYK' A
#
# COMPACT_ATOMS: atom_id res chain seq x y z
N MET A 1 18.40 -5.92 -9.67
CA MET A 1 17.28 -4.95 -9.75
C MET A 1 16.03 -5.75 -10.10
N GLY A 2 15.04 -5.84 -9.22
CA GLY A 2 13.79 -6.60 -9.44
C GLY A 2 12.77 -5.82 -10.28
N PRO A 3 11.79 -6.49 -10.91
CA PRO A 3 10.81 -5.83 -11.78
C PRO A 3 9.99 -4.83 -10.96
N ARG A 4 10.20 -3.54 -11.25
CA ARG A 4 9.34 -2.46 -10.76
C ARG A 4 7.93 -2.71 -11.32
N ASN A 5 6.91 -2.67 -10.46
CA ASN A 5 5.50 -2.88 -10.80
C ASN A 5 5.16 -2.31 -12.20
N HIS A 6 4.46 -3.08 -13.04
CA HIS A 6 4.11 -2.75 -14.44
C HIS A 6 3.22 -1.51 -14.62
N VAL A 7 2.94 -0.76 -13.55
CA VAL A 7 2.03 0.39 -13.54
C VAL A 7 2.83 1.68 -13.41
N PRO A 8 2.92 2.50 -14.47
CA PRO A 8 3.45 3.86 -14.36
C PRO A 8 2.58 4.65 -13.38
N HIS A 9 3.19 5.18 -12.33
CA HIS A 9 2.52 5.95 -11.27
C HIS A 9 1.40 5.15 -10.58
N PRO A 10 1.77 4.22 -9.69
CA PRO A 10 0.79 3.38 -8.98
C PRO A 10 -0.03 4.19 -7.96
N CYS A 11 0.53 5.27 -7.41
CA CYS A 11 -0.13 6.10 -6.43
C CYS A 11 -1.11 7.08 -7.07
N THR A 12 -2.24 7.31 -6.41
CA THR A 12 -3.27 8.27 -6.85
C THR A 12 -3.01 9.70 -6.34
N GLY A 13 -2.04 9.88 -5.43
CA GLY A 13 -1.77 11.15 -4.75
C GLY A 13 -2.75 11.47 -3.60
N LYS A 14 -3.66 10.54 -3.26
CA LYS A 14 -4.56 10.67 -2.12
C LYS A 14 -3.95 10.06 -0.87
N SER A 15 -4.46 10.49 0.28
CA SER A 15 -4.13 9.92 1.58
C SER A 15 -5.37 9.31 2.21
N VAL A 16 -5.18 8.29 3.06
CA VAL A 16 -6.24 7.64 3.82
C VAL A 16 -5.86 7.55 5.28
N THR A 17 -6.86 7.72 6.15
CA THR A 17 -6.73 7.41 7.57
C THR A 17 -7.26 6.01 7.80
N VAL A 18 -6.46 5.14 8.38
CA VAL A 18 -6.83 3.76 8.69
C VAL A 18 -6.61 3.48 10.17
N LYS A 19 -7.40 2.56 10.72
CA LYS A 19 -7.18 2.03 12.05
C LYS A 19 -6.39 0.74 11.94
N ILE A 20 -5.27 0.66 12.63
CA ILE A 20 -4.52 -0.59 12.79
C ILE A 20 -5.30 -1.46 13.77
N ILE A 21 -5.75 -2.63 13.32
CA ILE A 21 -6.56 -3.55 14.15
C ILE A 21 -5.81 -4.83 14.51
N ASP A 22 -4.72 -5.12 13.82
CA ASP A 22 -3.92 -6.33 14.04
C ASP A 22 -2.45 -6.04 13.77
N HIS A 23 -1.58 -6.69 14.54
CA HIS A 23 -0.13 -6.55 14.44
C HIS A 23 0.50 -7.92 14.13
N CYS A 24 0.95 -8.06 12.88
CA CYS A 24 1.67 -9.24 12.44
C CYS A 24 3.15 -9.17 12.85
N LEU A 25 3.56 -9.99 13.82
CA LEU A 25 4.95 -10.07 14.32
C LEU A 25 5.96 -10.66 13.33
N SER A 26 5.50 -11.46 12.36
CA SER A 26 6.36 -12.12 11.35
C SER A 26 6.38 -11.41 10.00
N CYS A 27 5.71 -10.26 9.89
CA CYS A 27 5.65 -9.51 8.64
C CYS A 27 6.84 -8.54 8.58
N PRO A 28 7.65 -8.54 7.50
CA PRO A 28 8.61 -7.45 7.27
C PRO A 28 7.84 -6.13 7.21
N SER A 29 8.43 -4.99 7.59
CA SER A 29 7.85 -3.63 7.72
C SER A 29 6.83 -3.22 6.62
N THR A 30 5.67 -3.87 6.60
CA THR A 30 4.67 -3.90 5.53
C THR A 30 3.33 -3.81 6.21
N ILE A 31 2.57 -2.82 5.82
CA ILE A 31 1.22 -2.59 6.34
C ILE A 31 0.26 -3.18 5.31
N TYR A 32 -0.44 -4.24 5.70
CA TYR A 32 -1.52 -4.78 4.88
C TYR A 32 -2.78 -3.95 5.10
N LEU A 33 -3.16 -3.22 4.06
CA LEU A 33 -4.39 -2.43 4.05
C LEU A 33 -5.54 -3.27 3.50
N PHE A 34 -6.75 -3.00 3.99
CA PHE A 34 -7.95 -3.48 3.33
C PHE A 34 -7.98 -3.00 1.89
N ARG A 35 -8.48 -3.86 0.98
CA ARG A 35 -8.53 -3.57 -0.46
C ARG A 35 -9.19 -2.23 -0.76
N GLU A 36 -10.27 -1.91 -0.07
CA GLU A 36 -11.00 -0.64 -0.23
C GLU A 36 -10.10 0.56 0.06
N ALA A 37 -9.42 0.57 1.22
CA ALA A 37 -8.48 1.63 1.58
C ALA A 37 -7.28 1.67 0.61
N PHE A 38 -6.77 0.51 0.21
CA PHE A 38 -5.66 0.40 -0.74
C PHE A 38 -6.02 1.02 -2.10
N THR A 39 -7.22 0.79 -2.62
CA THR A 39 -7.66 1.33 -3.91
C THR A 39 -7.84 2.86 -3.92
N ILE A 40 -7.95 3.49 -2.76
CA ILE A 40 -8.02 4.96 -2.67
C ILE A 40 -6.63 5.55 -2.95
N ILE A 41 -5.57 4.95 -2.40
CA ILE A 41 -4.20 5.45 -2.50
C ILE A 41 -3.43 4.87 -3.69
N VAL A 42 -3.84 3.71 -4.20
CA VAL A 42 -3.12 2.93 -5.21
C VAL A 42 -4.06 2.38 -6.27
N LYS A 43 -3.66 2.44 -7.54
CA LYS A 43 -4.40 1.79 -8.63
C LYS A 43 -4.38 0.26 -8.43
N PRO A 44 -5.52 -0.44 -8.53
CA PRO A 44 -5.71 -1.84 -8.10
C PRO A 44 -4.81 -2.90 -8.78
N VAL A 45 -4.02 -2.50 -9.79
CA VAL A 45 -3.08 -3.37 -10.52
C VAL A 45 -1.64 -3.24 -10.00
N ALA A 46 -1.38 -2.31 -9.09
CA ALA A 46 -0.08 -2.16 -8.46
C ALA A 46 -0.01 -3.06 -7.23
N GLY A 47 1.05 -3.87 -7.14
CA GLY A 47 1.29 -4.79 -6.04
C GLY A 47 1.78 -4.06 -4.79
N ILE A 48 3.04 -4.28 -4.42
CA ILE A 48 3.64 -3.65 -3.22
C ILE A 48 4.15 -2.26 -3.58
N ILE A 49 3.86 -1.25 -2.75
CA ILE A 49 4.32 0.13 -2.90
C ILE A 49 4.94 0.67 -1.60
N ASN A 50 5.78 1.69 -1.72
CA ASN A 50 6.27 2.45 -0.57
C ASN A 50 5.30 3.60 -0.28
N ILE A 51 5.06 3.85 1.01
CA ILE A 51 4.17 4.91 1.50
C ILE A 51 4.87 5.74 2.58
N GLU A 52 4.39 6.97 2.75
CA GLU A 52 4.67 7.79 3.92
C GLU A 52 3.44 7.73 4.85
N TYR A 53 3.66 7.58 6.15
CA TYR A 53 2.61 7.58 7.17
C TYR A 53 3.01 8.49 8.33
N LYS A 54 2.02 8.97 9.08
CA LYS A 54 2.17 9.84 10.25
C LYS A 54 1.26 9.35 11.37
#